data_AF-A0A956TVA1-F1
#
_entry.id   AF-A0A956TVA1-F1
#
_cell.length_a   1.000
_cell.length_b   1.000
_cell.length_c   1.000
_cell.angle_alpha   90.00
_cell.angle_beta   90.00
_cell.angle_gamma   90.00
#
_symmetry.space_group_name_H-M   'P 1'
#
loop_
_entity.id
_entity.type
_entity.pdbx_description
1 polymer ?
#
loop_
_entity_poly.entity_id
_entity_poly.type
_entity_poly.pdbx_seq_one_letter_code
_entity_poly.pdbx_strand_id
1 'polypeptide(L)'
;SPMQLPFEWLDPTFKGRKPPKQLAYIAKGLGISVGKLGNLLKNPGFRRDVMRGKSRIMLIDLGLFAIAGQLTFWGKNWMTERLAHRKGFSGIFKYTSADYTKQAAQHYEQQKKDRIAASIVVGILGALGLPLLVNRVVQSPAKTGLVKLLKRLMPAFNYSNAIFMSKWVLLWNLFANYLTPEFLSCRDSNEVRETAWKEGVASALYFGGDDVFAGLGAAWITRNASGHVKKQLAKIPLLKPRRQWLLIGNLPLAQSLMRVYQETGANPKHPLYRLARNNAWWSLVITVALLGFITPLLNNWYTKQKIMSEITPQKPTDPRINPTTRPRHATRSGYGHPPPLPAWPLETPSRRVGLALTEANRTGF
;
A
#
# COMPACT_ATOMS: atom_id res chain seq x y z
N SER A 1 -16.42 -17.68 -15.54
CA SER A 1 -15.00 -17.41 -15.18
C SER A 1 -14.71 -17.97 -13.78
N PRO A 2 -13.54 -18.61 -13.52
CA PRO A 2 -13.17 -19.10 -12.18
C PRO A 2 -13.25 -18.01 -11.11
N MET A 3 -13.00 -16.75 -11.48
CA MET A 3 -13.00 -15.61 -10.56
C MET A 3 -14.37 -15.30 -9.95
N GLN A 4 -15.47 -15.81 -10.52
CA GLN A 4 -16.83 -15.60 -10.02
C GLN A 4 -17.13 -16.37 -8.71
N LEU A 5 -16.36 -17.43 -8.42
CA LEU A 5 -16.54 -18.20 -7.19
C LEU A 5 -15.80 -17.53 -6.03
N PRO A 6 -16.42 -17.29 -4.87
CA PRO A 6 -15.69 -16.77 -3.70
C PRO A 6 -14.65 -17.78 -3.18
N PHE A 7 -13.49 -17.31 -2.70
CA PHE A 7 -12.43 -18.15 -2.11
C PHE A 7 -12.95 -19.01 -0.95
N GLU A 8 -13.82 -18.44 -0.13
CA GLU A 8 -14.44 -19.13 1.00
C GLU A 8 -15.32 -20.32 0.61
N TRP A 9 -15.80 -20.40 -0.63
CA TRP A 9 -16.58 -21.54 -1.09
C TRP A 9 -15.72 -22.71 -1.55
N LEU A 10 -14.43 -22.47 -1.75
CA LEU A 10 -13.43 -23.45 -2.14
C LEU A 10 -12.77 -24.08 -0.90
N ASP A 11 -12.88 -23.45 0.27
CA ASP A 11 -12.47 -24.01 1.57
C ASP A 11 -13.52 -25.01 2.11
N PRO A 12 -13.19 -26.32 2.27
CA PRO A 12 -14.10 -27.31 2.85
C PRO A 12 -14.56 -27.00 4.27
N THR A 13 -13.75 -26.26 5.02
CA THR A 13 -13.94 -26.02 6.45
C THR A 13 -14.69 -24.72 6.74
N PHE A 14 -14.97 -23.93 5.71
CA PHE A 14 -15.65 -22.65 5.86
C PHE A 14 -17.13 -22.87 6.21
N LYS A 15 -17.49 -22.50 7.45
CA LYS A 15 -18.86 -22.69 7.99
C LYS A 15 -19.84 -21.57 7.63
N GLY A 16 -19.47 -20.62 6.78
CA GLY A 16 -20.37 -19.54 6.37
C GLY A 16 -21.48 -20.07 5.46
N ARG A 17 -22.72 -19.63 5.71
CA ARG A 17 -23.85 -19.95 4.81
C ARG A 17 -23.58 -19.35 3.43
N LYS A 18 -23.63 -20.18 2.39
CA LYS A 18 -23.63 -19.75 0.99
C LYS A 18 -24.98 -19.11 0.69
N PRO A 19 -25.10 -17.79 0.46
CA PRO A 19 -26.39 -17.16 0.27
C PRO A 19 -27.09 -17.75 -0.98
N PRO A 20 -28.34 -18.23 -0.89
CA PRO A 20 -29.04 -18.87 -2.01
C PRO A 20 -29.08 -17.99 -3.27
N LYS A 21 -29.30 -16.67 -3.08
CA LYS A 21 -29.30 -15.68 -4.17
C LYS A 21 -27.94 -15.56 -4.88
N GLN A 22 -26.83 -15.63 -4.15
CA GLN A 22 -25.49 -15.60 -4.74
C GLN A 22 -25.17 -16.90 -5.49
N LEU A 23 -25.57 -18.04 -4.92
CA LEU A 23 -25.44 -19.34 -5.58
C LEU A 23 -26.20 -19.36 -6.91
N ALA A 24 -27.44 -18.86 -6.92
CA ALA A 24 -28.24 -18.74 -8.14
C ALA A 24 -27.60 -17.79 -9.17
N TYR A 25 -27.10 -16.63 -8.72
CA TYR A 25 -26.42 -15.67 -9.60
C TYR A 25 -25.16 -16.26 -10.25
N ILE A 26 -24.31 -16.93 -9.48
CA ILE A 26 -23.08 -17.56 -10.00
C ILE A 26 -23.42 -18.75 -10.89
N ALA A 27 -24.38 -19.59 -10.51
CA ALA A 27 -24.82 -20.71 -11.33
C ALA A 27 -25.34 -20.23 -12.70
N LYS A 28 -26.14 -19.16 -12.71
CA LYS A 28 -26.60 -18.48 -13.94
C LYS A 28 -25.42 -17.96 -14.77
N GLY A 29 -24.46 -17.28 -14.14
CA GLY A 29 -23.26 -16.78 -14.82
C GLY A 29 -22.33 -17.87 -15.38
N LEU A 30 -22.45 -19.10 -14.88
CA LEU A 30 -21.74 -20.28 -15.36
C LEU A 30 -22.59 -21.15 -16.32
N GLY A 31 -23.85 -20.77 -16.60
CA GLY A 31 -24.75 -21.55 -17.44
C GLY A 31 -25.13 -22.92 -16.87
N ILE A 32 -25.14 -23.07 -15.54
CA ILE A 32 -25.45 -24.34 -14.87
C ILE A 32 -26.55 -24.18 -13.82
N SER A 33 -27.18 -25.29 -13.43
CA SER A 33 -28.15 -25.29 -12.33
C SER A 33 -27.45 -25.15 -10.97
N VAL A 34 -28.16 -24.61 -9.98
CA VAL A 34 -27.67 -24.48 -8.59
C VAL A 34 -27.28 -25.84 -8.01
N GLY A 35 -28.06 -26.89 -8.30
CA GLY A 35 -27.76 -28.26 -7.86
C GLY A 35 -26.45 -28.80 -8.45
N LYS A 36 -26.22 -28.59 -9.75
CA LYS A 36 -24.97 -28.97 -10.42
C LYS A 36 -23.77 -28.23 -9.83
N LEU A 37 -23.90 -26.92 -9.59
CA LEU A 37 -22.86 -26.14 -8.94
C LEU A 37 -22.56 -26.64 -7.51
N GLY A 38 -23.60 -27.00 -6.75
CA GLY A 38 -23.46 -27.59 -5.42
C GLY A 38 -22.65 -28.89 -5.43
N ASN A 39 -22.90 -29.77 -6.40
CA ASN A 39 -22.16 -31.03 -6.55
C ASN A 39 -20.71 -30.81 -6.97
N LEU A 40 -20.45 -29.89 -7.90
CA LEU A 40 -19.09 -29.51 -8.30
C LEU A 40 -18.28 -28.97 -7.11
N LEU A 41 -18.88 -28.15 -6.24
CA LEU A 41 -18.20 -27.61 -5.06
C LEU A 41 -17.87 -28.69 -4.00
N LYS A 42 -18.51 -29.86 -4.04
CA LYS A 42 -18.12 -31.01 -3.19
C LYS A 42 -16.89 -31.73 -3.75
N ASN A 43 -16.70 -31.70 -5.08
CA ASN A 43 -15.58 -32.35 -5.74
C ASN A 43 -14.24 -31.65 -5.38
N PRO A 44 -13.27 -32.36 -4.76
CA PRO A 44 -11.98 -31.77 -4.39
C PRO A 44 -11.07 -31.45 -5.58
N GLY A 45 -11.21 -32.16 -6.71
CA GLY A 45 -10.48 -31.87 -7.95
C GLY A 45 -10.93 -30.53 -8.53
N PHE A 46 -12.24 -30.36 -8.72
CA PHE A 46 -12.83 -29.11 -9.18
C PHE A 46 -12.40 -27.90 -8.33
N ARG A 47 -12.45 -28.02 -6.99
CA ARG A 47 -12.01 -26.95 -6.10
C ARG A 47 -10.53 -26.59 -6.28
N ARG A 48 -9.67 -27.60 -6.43
CA ARG A 48 -8.22 -27.39 -6.68
C ARG A 48 -7.99 -26.68 -8.01
N ASP A 49 -8.70 -27.06 -9.06
CA ASP A 49 -8.54 -26.47 -10.39
C ASP A 49 -9.02 -25.01 -10.43
N VAL A 50 -10.18 -24.73 -9.82
CA VAL A 50 -10.67 -23.35 -9.67
C VAL A 50 -9.70 -22.52 -8.84
N MET A 51 -9.17 -23.05 -7.73
CA MET A 51 -8.17 -22.35 -6.92
C MET A 51 -6.89 -22.04 -7.68
N ARG A 52 -6.38 -23.00 -8.46
CA ARG A 52 -5.20 -22.80 -9.32
C ARG A 52 -5.45 -21.75 -10.38
N GLY A 53 -6.61 -21.81 -11.06
CA GLY A 53 -7.00 -20.81 -12.06
C GLY A 53 -7.07 -19.41 -11.48
N LYS A 54 -7.71 -19.25 -10.31
CA LYS A 54 -7.76 -17.97 -9.58
C LYS A 54 -6.37 -17.47 -9.19
N SER A 55 -5.55 -18.34 -8.63
CA SER A 55 -4.20 -17.98 -8.18
C SER A 55 -3.34 -17.54 -9.35
N ARG A 56 -3.45 -18.19 -10.52
CA ARG A 56 -2.74 -17.79 -11.74
C ARG A 56 -3.15 -16.41 -12.24
N ILE A 57 -4.46 -16.13 -12.29
CA ILE A 57 -4.96 -14.80 -12.68
C ILE A 57 -4.43 -13.74 -11.71
N MET A 58 -4.56 -13.98 -10.40
CA MET A 58 -4.01 -13.05 -9.39
C MET A 58 -2.50 -12.88 -9.49
N LEU A 59 -1.73 -13.94 -9.76
CA LEU A 59 -0.28 -13.86 -9.94
C LEU A 59 0.08 -12.98 -11.13
N ILE A 60 -0.61 -13.12 -12.26
CA ILE A 60 -0.39 -12.30 -13.45
C ILE A 60 -0.76 -10.84 -13.15
N ASP A 61 -1.95 -10.58 -12.62
CA ASP A 61 -2.41 -9.22 -12.33
C ASP A 61 -1.47 -8.52 -11.34
N LEU A 62 -1.15 -9.16 -10.22
CA LEU A 62 -0.27 -8.60 -9.20
C LEU A 62 1.17 -8.46 -9.70
N GLY A 63 1.65 -9.41 -10.51
CA GLY A 63 2.97 -9.34 -11.13
C GLY A 63 3.10 -8.18 -12.12
N LEU A 64 2.11 -7.98 -12.99
CA LEU A 64 2.10 -6.85 -13.93
C LEU A 64 2.02 -5.50 -13.20
N PHE A 65 1.18 -5.40 -12.18
CA PHE A 65 1.15 -4.20 -11.34
C PHE A 65 2.46 -3.98 -10.58
N ALA A 66 3.12 -5.05 -10.12
CA ALA A 66 4.43 -4.94 -9.46
C ALA A 66 5.48 -4.36 -10.39
N ILE A 67 5.55 -4.89 -11.62
CA ILE A 67 6.46 -4.40 -12.65
C ILE A 67 6.15 -2.93 -12.96
N ALA A 68 4.88 -2.59 -13.21
CA ALA A 68 4.47 -1.21 -13.48
C ALA A 68 4.80 -0.27 -12.30
N GLY A 69 4.60 -0.71 -11.06
CA GLY A 69 4.94 0.04 -9.85
C GLY A 69 6.44 0.32 -9.74
N GLN A 70 7.29 -0.69 -9.94
CA GLN A 70 8.74 -0.54 -9.95
C GLN A 70 9.22 0.38 -11.07
N LEU A 71 8.69 0.22 -12.29
CA LEU A 71 9.00 1.09 -13.42
C LEU A 71 8.61 2.54 -13.15
N THR A 72 7.45 2.77 -12.53
CA THR A 72 6.98 4.12 -12.20
C THR A 72 7.85 4.74 -11.11
N PHE A 73 8.16 4.00 -10.04
CA PHE A 73 8.97 4.50 -8.94
C PHE A 73 10.40 4.84 -9.39
N TRP A 74 11.10 3.88 -9.98
CA TRP A 74 12.49 4.07 -10.42
C TRP A 74 12.58 4.96 -11.65
N GLY A 75 11.60 4.90 -12.56
CA GLY A 75 11.51 5.80 -13.71
C GLY A 75 11.32 7.25 -13.32
N LYS A 76 10.45 7.54 -12.32
CA LYS A 76 10.31 8.88 -11.74
C LYS A 76 11.62 9.36 -11.12
N ASN A 77 12.31 8.51 -10.35
CA ASN A 77 13.60 8.86 -9.75
C ASN A 77 14.64 9.19 -10.83
N TRP A 78 14.75 8.36 -11.87
CA TRP A 78 15.67 8.58 -12.99
C TRP A 78 15.35 9.87 -13.76
N MET A 79 14.07 10.11 -14.09
CA MET A 79 13.65 11.32 -14.80
C MET A 79 13.90 12.57 -13.96
N THR A 80 13.68 12.48 -12.64
CA THR A 80 13.94 13.57 -11.71
C THR A 80 15.44 13.89 -11.61
N GLU A 81 16.31 12.87 -11.57
CA GLU A 81 17.77 13.07 -11.62
C GLU A 81 18.20 13.75 -12.92
N ARG A 82 17.61 13.36 -14.05
CA ARG A 82 17.87 13.94 -15.38
C ARG A 82 17.45 15.40 -15.47
N LEU A 83 16.25 15.75 -14.98
CA LEU A 83 15.68 17.09 -15.12
C LEU A 83 16.20 18.08 -14.06
N ALA A 84 16.36 17.62 -12.81
CA ALA A 84 16.76 18.50 -11.71
C ALA A 84 18.28 18.61 -11.55
N HIS A 85 19.07 17.80 -12.27
CA HIS A 85 20.53 17.64 -12.10
C HIS A 85 20.96 17.37 -10.64
N ARG A 86 20.03 16.87 -9.82
CA ARG A 86 20.24 16.56 -8.40
C ARG A 86 20.15 15.05 -8.23
N LYS A 87 21.23 14.46 -7.75
CA LYS A 87 21.25 13.05 -7.36
C LYS A 87 20.60 12.92 -5.99
N GLY A 88 19.52 12.15 -5.94
CA GLY A 88 18.78 11.87 -4.72
C GLY A 88 17.85 12.99 -4.26
N PHE A 89 16.53 12.76 -4.36
CA PHE A 89 15.52 13.60 -3.72
C PHE A 89 15.44 13.33 -2.22
N SER A 90 15.79 14.30 -1.38
CA SER A 90 15.26 14.37 -0.01
C SER A 90 15.18 15.85 0.36
N GLY A 91 14.03 16.26 0.93
CA GLY A 91 13.81 17.63 1.39
C GLY A 91 14.85 18.08 2.42
N ILE A 92 15.51 17.13 3.09
CA ILE A 92 16.54 17.34 4.11
C ILE A 92 17.78 18.04 3.54
N PHE A 93 18.16 17.75 2.28
CA PHE A 93 19.36 18.33 1.65
C PHE A 93 19.21 19.83 1.29
N LYS A 94 18.00 20.40 1.44
CA LYS A 94 17.80 21.84 1.33
C LYS A 94 18.19 22.58 2.62
N TYR A 95 18.34 21.86 3.75
CA TYR A 95 18.44 22.44 5.08
C TYR A 95 19.65 21.95 5.91
N THR A 96 20.48 21.05 5.37
CA THR A 96 21.70 20.53 6.03
C THR A 96 22.99 21.11 5.43
N SER A 97 24.12 20.97 6.14
CA SER A 97 25.42 21.46 5.66
C SER A 97 25.85 20.74 4.37
N ALA A 98 26.60 21.45 3.51
CA ALA A 98 27.07 20.93 2.23
C ALA A 98 27.95 19.66 2.39
N ASP A 99 28.68 19.55 3.50
CA ASP A 99 29.56 18.41 3.79
C ASP A 99 28.79 17.17 4.22
N TYR A 100 27.79 17.34 5.11
CA TYR A 100 26.85 16.25 5.46
C TYR A 100 26.13 15.73 4.21
N THR A 101 25.73 16.67 3.33
CA THR A 101 25.08 16.37 2.05
C THR A 101 25.96 15.52 1.15
N LYS A 102 27.25 15.86 1.01
CA LYS A 102 28.21 15.11 0.20
C LYS A 102 28.48 13.71 0.75
N GLN A 103 28.72 13.56 2.05
CA GLN A 103 29.00 12.25 2.65
C GLN A 103 27.80 11.30 2.57
N ALA A 104 26.60 11.78 2.89
CA ALA A 104 25.38 10.98 2.79
C ALA A 104 25.07 10.58 1.34
N ALA A 105 25.31 11.48 0.37
CA ALA A 105 25.16 11.17 -1.04
C ALA A 105 26.15 10.11 -1.53
N GLN A 106 27.42 10.16 -1.10
CA GLN A 106 28.43 9.15 -1.46
C GLN A 106 28.07 7.77 -0.91
N HIS A 107 27.66 7.68 0.35
CA HIS A 107 27.23 6.42 0.97
C HIS A 107 25.98 5.85 0.28
N TYR A 108 25.03 6.71 -0.09
CA TYR A 108 23.85 6.28 -0.86
C TYR A 108 24.20 5.73 -2.24
N GLU A 109 25.09 6.41 -2.99
CA GLU A 109 25.50 5.95 -4.33
C GLU A 109 26.23 4.61 -4.29
N GLN A 110 26.99 4.31 -3.24
CA GLN A 110 27.62 3.00 -3.04
C GLN A 110 26.57 1.88 -2.85
N GLN A 111 25.48 2.17 -2.14
CA GLN A 111 24.44 1.17 -1.83
C GLN A 111 23.26 1.18 -2.83
N LYS A 112 23.25 2.12 -3.79
CA LYS A 112 22.10 2.39 -4.67
C LYS A 112 21.68 1.16 -5.46
N LYS A 113 22.65 0.43 -6.05
CA LYS A 113 22.38 -0.77 -6.86
C LYS A 113 21.75 -1.89 -6.03
N ASP A 114 22.30 -2.15 -4.84
CA ASP A 114 21.80 -3.20 -3.95
C ASP A 114 20.41 -2.87 -3.41
N ARG A 115 20.17 -1.59 -3.08
CA ARG A 115 18.84 -1.12 -2.65
C ARG A 115 17.81 -1.21 -3.76
N ILE A 116 18.17 -0.86 -5.00
CA ILE A 116 17.30 -1.05 -6.17
C ILE A 116 16.97 -2.54 -6.33
N ALA A 117 17.98 -3.41 -6.36
CA ALA A 117 17.78 -4.85 -6.51
C ALA A 117 16.90 -5.43 -5.38
N ALA A 118 17.22 -5.11 -4.12
CA ALA A 118 16.45 -5.53 -2.97
C ALA A 118 15.00 -5.03 -3.04
N SER A 119 14.78 -3.78 -3.43
CA SER A 119 13.43 -3.20 -3.57
C SER A 119 12.60 -3.91 -4.63
N ILE A 120 13.19 -4.24 -5.78
CA ILE A 120 12.52 -4.94 -6.89
C ILE A 120 12.18 -6.36 -6.45
N VAL A 121 13.15 -7.07 -5.85
CA VAL A 121 12.96 -8.45 -5.39
C VAL A 121 11.89 -8.52 -4.30
N VAL A 122 11.99 -7.69 -3.26
CA VAL A 122 11.02 -7.66 -2.16
C VAL A 122 9.65 -7.22 -2.66
N GLY A 123 9.59 -6.25 -3.59
CA GLY A 123 8.34 -5.81 -4.16
C GLY A 123 7.62 -6.92 -4.91
N ILE A 124 8.28 -7.49 -5.92
CA ILE A 124 7.71 -8.55 -6.75
C ILE A 124 7.36 -9.76 -5.88
N LEU A 125 8.29 -10.28 -5.05
CA LEU A 125 8.01 -11.44 -4.20
C LEU A 125 6.90 -11.16 -3.18
N GLY A 126 6.86 -9.94 -2.62
CA GLY A 126 5.80 -9.50 -1.72
C GLY A 126 4.43 -9.53 -2.38
N ALA A 127 4.31 -9.02 -3.62
CA ALA A 127 3.06 -9.01 -4.36
C ALA A 127 2.59 -10.43 -4.71
N LEU A 128 3.52 -11.27 -5.17
CA LEU A 128 3.25 -12.70 -5.47
C LEU A 128 2.97 -13.52 -4.20
N GLY A 129 3.32 -13.00 -3.01
CA GLY A 129 3.06 -13.63 -1.73
C GLY A 129 1.57 -13.81 -1.42
N LEU A 130 0.71 -12.86 -1.82
CA LEU A 130 -0.73 -12.94 -1.53
C LEU A 130 -1.43 -14.16 -2.16
N PRO A 131 -1.33 -14.42 -3.48
CA PRO A 131 -1.99 -15.58 -4.08
C PRO A 131 -1.47 -16.90 -3.51
N LEU A 132 -0.17 -16.98 -3.18
CA LEU A 132 0.42 -18.15 -2.52
C LEU A 132 -0.14 -18.33 -1.11
N LEU A 133 -0.24 -17.24 -0.33
CA LEU A 133 -0.79 -17.23 1.01
C LEU A 133 -2.26 -17.63 1.00
N VAL A 134 -3.10 -17.03 0.14
CA VAL A 134 -4.52 -17.36 0.02
C VAL A 134 -4.70 -18.83 -0.35
N ASN A 135 -3.93 -19.34 -1.31
CA ASN A 135 -3.99 -20.75 -1.69
C ASN A 135 -3.62 -21.68 -0.52
N ARG A 136 -2.56 -21.37 0.23
CA ARG A 136 -2.16 -22.11 1.44
C ARG A 136 -3.25 -22.06 2.53
N VAL A 137 -3.84 -20.89 2.76
CA VAL A 137 -4.88 -20.68 3.79
C VAL A 137 -6.15 -21.45 3.45
N VAL A 138 -6.61 -21.41 2.19
CA VAL A 138 -7.81 -22.13 1.73
C VAL A 138 -7.65 -23.64 1.89
N GLN A 139 -6.45 -24.16 1.60
CA GLN A 139 -6.17 -25.60 1.68
C GLN A 139 -5.87 -26.08 3.11
N SER A 140 -5.56 -25.17 4.04
CA SER A 140 -5.19 -25.54 5.40
C SER A 140 -6.41 -26.08 6.18
N PRO A 141 -6.28 -27.23 6.86
CA PRO A 141 -7.33 -27.74 7.75
C PRO A 141 -7.38 -27.01 9.11
N ALA A 142 -6.40 -26.15 9.42
CA ALA A 142 -6.27 -25.51 10.71
C ALA A 142 -7.43 -24.54 11.00
N LYS A 143 -7.99 -24.64 12.22
CA LYS A 143 -9.16 -23.87 12.68
C LYS A 143 -8.84 -22.90 13.83
N THR A 144 -7.57 -22.78 14.22
CA THR A 144 -7.09 -21.97 15.34
C THR A 144 -5.93 -21.05 14.92
N GLY A 145 -5.60 -20.06 15.75
CA GLY A 145 -4.48 -19.15 15.53
C GLY A 145 -4.59 -18.24 14.30
N LEU A 146 -3.43 -17.92 13.70
CA LEU A 146 -3.29 -17.01 12.55
C LEU A 146 -4.09 -17.48 11.32
N VAL A 147 -4.15 -18.79 11.05
CA VAL A 147 -4.91 -19.33 9.92
C VAL A 147 -6.40 -19.03 10.05
N LYS A 148 -6.97 -19.13 11.26
CA LYS A 148 -8.38 -18.77 11.51
C LYS A 148 -8.64 -17.29 11.22
N LEU A 149 -7.70 -16.42 11.58
CA LEU A 149 -7.78 -14.99 11.29
C LEU A 149 -7.74 -14.74 9.77
N LEU A 150 -6.78 -15.34 9.07
CA LEU A 150 -6.67 -15.22 7.62
C LEU A 150 -7.90 -15.76 6.88
N LYS A 151 -8.47 -16.88 7.32
CA LYS A 151 -9.73 -17.42 6.77
C LYS A 151 -10.92 -16.48 6.98
N ARG A 152 -10.95 -15.69 8.06
CA ARG A 152 -11.98 -14.66 8.28
C ARG A 152 -11.80 -13.46 7.34
N LEU A 153 -10.56 -13.13 6.99
CA LEU A 153 -10.23 -12.04 6.08
C LEU A 153 -10.36 -12.42 4.60
N MET A 154 -10.36 -13.72 4.29
CA MET A 154 -10.44 -14.25 2.93
C MET A 154 -11.53 -13.62 2.03
N PRO A 155 -12.77 -13.37 2.50
CA PRO A 155 -13.78 -12.72 1.67
C PRO A 155 -13.36 -11.33 1.16
N ALA A 156 -12.46 -10.65 1.87
CA ALA A 156 -11.94 -9.34 1.52
C ALA A 156 -11.03 -9.38 0.28
N PHE A 157 -10.48 -10.55 -0.08
CA PHE A 157 -9.60 -10.73 -1.23
C PHE A 157 -10.33 -11.18 -2.51
N ASN A 158 -11.65 -11.37 -2.47
CA ASN A 158 -12.42 -11.73 -3.65
C ASN A 158 -12.51 -10.57 -4.65
N TYR A 159 -12.34 -10.89 -5.94
CA TYR A 159 -12.54 -9.92 -7.02
C TYR A 159 -14.03 -9.63 -7.17
N SER A 160 -14.35 -8.35 -7.36
CA SER A 160 -15.73 -7.93 -7.65
C SER A 160 -16.02 -8.16 -9.13
N ASN A 161 -17.14 -8.83 -9.43
CA ASN A 161 -17.56 -9.19 -10.78
C ASN A 161 -16.50 -9.94 -11.59
N ALA A 162 -15.57 -10.66 -10.94
CA ALA A 162 -14.49 -11.41 -11.59
C ALA A 162 -13.48 -10.56 -12.40
N ILE A 163 -13.60 -9.23 -12.40
CA ILE A 163 -12.78 -8.31 -13.21
C ILE A 163 -12.10 -7.28 -12.30
N PHE A 164 -12.81 -6.76 -11.31
CA PHE A 164 -12.28 -5.70 -10.46
C PHE A 164 -11.56 -6.28 -9.26
N MET A 165 -10.26 -5.97 -9.18
CA MET A 165 -9.43 -6.28 -8.02
C MET A 165 -10.06 -5.71 -6.75
N SER A 166 -10.06 -6.49 -5.68
CA SER A 166 -10.58 -5.99 -4.40
C SER A 166 -9.68 -4.87 -3.88
N LYS A 167 -10.27 -3.91 -3.17
CA LYS A 167 -9.57 -2.82 -2.48
C LYS A 167 -8.44 -3.34 -1.57
N TRP A 168 -8.62 -4.50 -0.95
CA TRP A 168 -7.62 -5.12 -0.07
C TRP A 168 -6.51 -5.85 -0.83
N VAL A 169 -6.83 -6.43 -1.98
CA VAL A 169 -5.81 -6.96 -2.90
C VAL A 169 -4.96 -5.81 -3.43
N LEU A 170 -5.59 -4.67 -3.77
CA LEU A 170 -4.86 -3.46 -4.17
C LEU A 170 -4.01 -2.88 -3.03
N LEU A 171 -4.51 -2.86 -1.78
CA LEU A 171 -3.73 -2.41 -0.62
C LEU A 171 -2.50 -3.29 -0.39
N TRP A 172 -2.67 -4.62 -0.44
CA TRP A 172 -1.54 -5.55 -0.36
C TRP A 172 -0.51 -5.24 -1.44
N ASN A 173 -1.00 -5.02 -2.66
CA ASN A 173 -0.16 -4.77 -3.82
C ASN A 173 0.60 -3.43 -3.69
N LEU A 174 -0.06 -2.38 -3.19
CA LEU A 174 0.59 -1.10 -2.90
C LEU A 174 1.66 -1.27 -1.82
N PHE A 175 1.33 -1.98 -0.75
CA PHE A 175 2.28 -2.22 0.34
C PHE A 175 3.52 -2.98 -0.14
N ALA A 176 3.31 -4.03 -0.91
CA ALA A 176 4.38 -4.83 -1.47
C ALA A 176 5.20 -4.04 -2.50
N ASN A 177 4.58 -3.42 -3.52
CA ASN A 177 5.29 -2.93 -4.69
C ASN A 177 5.65 -1.46 -4.69
N TYR A 178 5.08 -0.68 -3.77
CA TYR A 178 5.32 0.76 -3.71
C TYR A 178 5.90 1.11 -2.34
N LEU A 179 5.17 0.84 -1.25
CA LEU A 179 5.59 1.26 0.09
C LEU A 179 6.86 0.58 0.58
N THR A 180 6.93 -0.76 0.48
CA THR A 180 8.12 -1.50 0.93
C THR A 180 9.38 -1.11 0.14
N PRO A 181 9.34 -1.04 -1.20
CA PRO A 181 10.42 -0.50 -2.03
C PRO A 181 10.83 0.92 -1.64
N GLU A 182 9.85 1.80 -1.40
CA GLU A 182 10.10 3.17 -0.98
C GLU A 182 10.81 3.23 0.37
N PHE A 183 10.40 2.42 1.36
CA PHE A 183 11.10 2.28 2.63
C PHE A 183 12.54 1.77 2.48
N LEU A 184 12.77 0.78 1.62
CA LEU A 184 14.11 0.26 1.34
C LEU A 184 14.99 1.28 0.61
N SER A 185 14.37 2.19 -0.14
CA SER A 185 15.06 3.25 -0.86
C SER A 185 15.40 4.48 0.00
N CYS A 186 14.76 4.62 1.17
CA CYS A 186 15.00 5.72 2.12
C CYS A 186 16.46 5.72 2.60
N ARG A 187 17.10 6.89 2.63
CA ARG A 187 18.55 7.01 2.88
C ARG A 187 18.91 6.84 4.34
N ASP A 188 18.07 7.38 5.22
CA ASP A 188 18.26 7.37 6.66
C ASP A 188 16.94 7.10 7.42
N SER A 189 17.05 6.94 8.75
CA SER A 189 15.91 6.67 9.63
C SER A 189 14.89 7.82 9.68
N ASN A 190 15.31 9.06 9.41
CA ASN A 190 14.42 10.21 9.39
C ASN A 190 13.57 10.23 8.12
N GLU A 191 14.15 9.89 6.98
CA GLU A 191 13.44 9.71 5.71
C GLU A 191 12.47 8.54 5.79
N VAL A 192 12.87 7.41 6.40
CA VAL A 192 11.95 6.29 6.67
C VAL A 192 10.74 6.75 7.49
N ARG A 193 10.97 7.54 8.55
CA ARG A 193 9.90 8.01 9.44
C ARG A 193 8.97 9.01 8.73
N GLU A 194 9.54 9.90 7.93
CA GLU A 194 8.83 10.87 7.12
C GLU A 194 7.96 10.17 6.05
N THR A 195 8.55 9.23 5.31
CA THR A 195 7.84 8.37 4.35
C THR A 195 6.74 7.57 5.05
N ALA A 196 7.03 6.96 6.20
CA ALA A 196 6.06 6.17 6.96
C ALA A 196 4.84 6.99 7.36
N TRP A 197 5.06 8.24 7.75
CA TRP A 197 3.98 9.15 8.09
C TRP A 197 3.16 9.55 6.87
N LYS A 198 3.82 10.03 5.80
CA LYS A 198 3.14 10.49 4.58
C LYS A 198 2.32 9.40 3.93
N GLU A 199 2.99 8.29 3.64
CA GLU A 199 2.40 7.17 2.94
C GLU A 199 1.42 6.41 3.82
N GLY A 200 1.69 6.33 5.13
CA GLY A 200 0.77 5.73 6.10
C GLY A 200 -0.55 6.50 6.18
N VAL A 201 -0.49 7.84 6.29
CA VAL A 201 -1.69 8.69 6.32
C VAL A 201 -2.41 8.66 4.97
N ALA A 202 -1.69 8.81 3.86
CA ALA A 202 -2.27 8.76 2.52
C ALA A 202 -2.95 7.40 2.25
N SER A 203 -2.28 6.29 2.57
CA SER A 203 -2.82 4.94 2.41
C SER A 203 -4.02 4.70 3.34
N ALA A 204 -3.96 5.15 4.60
CA ALA A 204 -5.09 5.02 5.53
C ALA A 204 -6.33 5.77 5.02
N LEU A 205 -6.16 6.97 4.50
CA LEU A 205 -7.25 7.76 3.90
C LEU A 205 -7.75 7.13 2.59
N TYR A 206 -6.87 6.70 1.69
CA TYR A 206 -7.25 6.09 0.43
C TYR A 206 -7.97 4.76 0.61
N PHE A 207 -7.48 3.89 1.50
CA PHE A 207 -8.03 2.54 1.71
C PHE A 207 -9.06 2.43 2.84
N GLY A 208 -9.20 3.43 3.69
CA GLY A 208 -10.13 3.38 4.83
C GLY A 208 -10.99 4.62 4.99
N GLY A 209 -10.63 5.75 4.40
CA GLY A 209 -11.30 7.03 4.63
C GLY A 209 -12.76 7.00 4.21
N ASP A 210 -13.04 6.60 2.97
CA ASP A 210 -14.40 6.46 2.43
C ASP A 210 -15.28 5.55 3.30
N ASP A 211 -14.77 4.41 3.75
CA ASP A 211 -15.50 3.47 4.61
C ASP A 211 -15.78 4.07 6.00
N VAL A 212 -14.81 4.78 6.59
CA VAL A 212 -14.96 5.47 7.88
C VAL A 212 -15.99 6.59 7.78
N PHE A 213 -15.88 7.47 6.78
CA PHE A 213 -16.80 8.60 6.62
C PHE A 213 -18.20 8.15 6.20
N ALA A 214 -18.31 7.10 5.37
CA ALA A 214 -19.59 6.49 5.06
C ALA A 214 -20.24 5.90 6.32
N GLY A 215 -19.46 5.27 7.20
CA GLY A 215 -19.93 4.78 8.49
C GLY A 215 -20.40 5.91 9.40
N LEU A 216 -19.62 6.99 9.52
CA LEU A 216 -20.01 8.16 10.30
C LEU A 216 -21.30 8.81 9.76
N GLY A 217 -21.38 9.02 8.45
CA GLY A 217 -22.56 9.60 7.81
C GLY A 217 -23.79 8.70 7.93
N ALA A 218 -23.65 7.38 7.78
CA ALA A 218 -24.76 6.44 7.99
C ALA A 218 -25.25 6.44 9.45
N ALA A 219 -24.35 6.54 10.43
CA ALA A 219 -24.72 6.66 11.84
C ALA A 219 -25.47 7.97 12.11
N TRP A 220 -25.01 9.09 11.53
CA TRP A 220 -25.67 10.39 11.62
C TRP A 220 -27.07 10.36 10.97
N ILE A 221 -27.20 9.81 9.77
CA ILE A 221 -28.49 9.63 9.08
C ILE A 221 -29.43 8.79 9.95
N THR A 222 -28.95 7.69 10.53
CA THR A 222 -29.80 6.79 11.34
C THR A 222 -30.32 7.48 12.60
N ARG A 223 -29.50 8.33 13.24
CA ARG A 223 -29.92 9.12 14.42
C ARG A 223 -30.98 10.16 14.06
N ASN A 224 -30.78 10.87 12.96
CA ASN A 224 -31.56 12.06 12.58
C ASN A 224 -32.69 11.78 11.57
N ALA A 225 -32.83 10.55 11.07
CA ALA A 225 -33.88 10.19 10.14
C ALA A 225 -35.29 10.29 10.76
N SER A 226 -36.27 10.70 9.96
CA SER A 226 -37.69 10.72 10.31
C SER A 226 -38.22 9.30 10.56
N GLY A 227 -39.35 9.18 11.28
CA GLY A 227 -39.91 7.89 11.69
C GLY A 227 -40.16 6.89 10.55
N HIS A 228 -40.59 7.39 9.38
CA HIS A 228 -40.81 6.55 8.19
C HIS A 228 -39.49 5.98 7.64
N VAL A 229 -38.45 6.81 7.56
CA VAL A 229 -37.11 6.41 7.11
C VAL A 229 -36.45 5.48 8.13
N LYS A 230 -36.61 5.72 9.44
CA LYS A 230 -36.14 4.81 10.50
C LYS A 230 -36.75 3.41 10.38
N LYS A 231 -38.06 3.31 10.09
CA LYS A 231 -38.73 2.00 9.87
C LYS A 231 -38.18 1.28 8.63
N GLN A 232 -37.83 2.00 7.56
CA GLN A 232 -37.21 1.41 6.38
C GLN A 232 -35.74 0.99 6.63
N LEU A 233 -34.97 1.81 7.35
CA LEU A 233 -33.59 1.51 7.76
C LEU A 233 -33.52 0.32 8.74
N ALA A 234 -34.55 0.10 9.56
CA ALA A 234 -34.63 -1.10 10.39
C ALA A 234 -34.71 -2.40 9.55
N LYS A 235 -35.32 -2.33 8.36
CA LYS A 235 -35.42 -3.47 7.43
C LYS A 235 -34.14 -3.67 6.62
N ILE A 236 -33.48 -2.56 6.23
CA ILE A 236 -32.22 -2.57 5.47
C ILE A 236 -31.21 -1.70 6.23
N PRO A 237 -30.60 -2.22 7.30
CA PRO A 237 -29.66 -1.45 8.10
C PRO A 237 -28.46 -1.05 7.24
N LEU A 238 -28.28 0.26 7.02
CA LEU A 238 -27.08 0.83 6.41
C LEU A 238 -25.83 0.48 7.24
N LEU A 239 -26.00 0.32 8.55
CA LEU A 239 -25.02 -0.20 9.50
C LEU A 239 -25.69 -1.24 10.38
N LYS A 240 -25.08 -2.43 10.51
CA LYS A 240 -25.47 -3.34 11.59
C LYS A 240 -24.97 -2.75 12.92
N PRO A 241 -25.82 -2.62 13.94
CA PRO A 241 -25.40 -2.14 15.26
C PRO A 241 -24.65 -3.26 15.98
N ARG A 242 -23.33 -3.37 15.77
CA ARG A 242 -22.46 -4.12 16.70
C ARG A 242 -21.01 -3.66 16.55
N ARG A 243 -20.33 -3.50 17.70
CA ARG A 243 -18.89 -3.24 17.99
C ARG A 243 -17.86 -3.71 16.92
N GLN A 244 -17.93 -3.20 15.69
CA GLN A 244 -17.11 -3.64 14.55
C GLN A 244 -16.36 -2.50 13.88
N TRP A 245 -16.42 -1.31 14.48
CA TRP A 245 -15.70 -0.11 14.03
C TRP A 245 -14.17 -0.31 13.94
N LEU A 246 -13.62 -1.34 14.58
CA LEU A 246 -12.17 -1.52 14.72
C LEU A 246 -11.55 -2.60 13.84
N LEU A 247 -12.31 -3.48 13.19
CA LEU A 247 -11.72 -4.67 12.56
C LEU A 247 -12.44 -5.08 11.28
N ILE A 248 -12.09 -4.46 10.14
CA ILE A 248 -12.03 -5.05 8.77
C ILE A 248 -13.31 -5.80 8.32
N GLY A 249 -14.43 -5.57 9.02
CA GLY A 249 -15.43 -6.62 9.21
C GLY A 249 -16.81 -6.04 9.37
N ASN A 250 -17.18 -5.11 8.50
CA ASN A 250 -18.43 -5.23 7.75
C ASN A 250 -18.53 -4.17 6.65
N LEU A 251 -18.53 -4.69 5.41
CA LEU A 251 -18.96 -4.08 4.15
C LEU A 251 -18.19 -2.80 3.78
N PRO A 252 -17.17 -2.88 2.90
CA PRO A 252 -16.78 -1.69 2.14
C PRO A 252 -18.04 -1.02 1.59
N LEU A 253 -18.09 0.31 1.58
CA LEU A 253 -19.19 1.13 1.10
C LEU A 253 -19.86 0.56 -0.17
N ALA A 254 -19.05 -0.02 -1.07
CA ALA A 254 -19.50 -0.75 -2.25
C ALA A 254 -20.48 -1.91 -1.97
N GLN A 255 -20.23 -2.74 -0.94
CA GLN A 255 -21.08 -3.88 -0.58
C GLN A 255 -22.40 -3.44 0.11
N SER A 256 -22.38 -2.37 0.91
CA SER A 256 -23.61 -1.82 1.48
C SER A 256 -24.48 -1.16 0.41
N LEU A 257 -23.87 -0.38 -0.49
CA LEU A 257 -24.53 0.16 -1.69
C LEU A 257 -25.10 -0.96 -2.56
N MET A 258 -24.36 -2.04 -2.78
CA MET A 258 -24.83 -3.18 -3.57
C MET A 258 -26.05 -3.86 -2.96
N ARG A 259 -26.12 -4.00 -1.63
CA ARG A 259 -27.32 -4.52 -0.96
C ARG A 259 -28.50 -3.58 -1.12
N VAL A 260 -28.28 -2.27 -0.92
CA VAL A 260 -29.33 -1.26 -1.14
C VAL A 260 -29.79 -1.31 -2.61
N TYR A 261 -28.86 -1.43 -3.56
CA TYR A 261 -29.16 -1.58 -4.99
C TYR A 261 -30.02 -2.82 -5.27
N GLN A 262 -29.65 -3.98 -4.72
CA GLN A 262 -30.39 -5.23 -4.88
C GLN A 262 -31.80 -5.18 -4.29
N GLU A 263 -31.97 -4.55 -3.13
CA GLU A 263 -33.27 -4.48 -2.44
C GLU A 263 -34.18 -3.37 -3.02
N THR A 264 -33.61 -2.28 -3.53
CA THR A 264 -34.39 -1.15 -4.08
C THR A 264 -34.58 -1.23 -5.61
N GLY A 265 -34.04 -2.27 -6.25
CA GLY A 265 -34.05 -2.40 -7.70
C GLY A 265 -33.31 -1.25 -8.40
N ALA A 266 -32.29 -0.68 -7.75
CA ALA A 266 -31.55 0.48 -8.23
C ALA A 266 -32.38 1.75 -8.48
N ASN A 267 -33.61 1.83 -7.95
CA ASN A 267 -34.50 2.92 -8.29
C ASN A 267 -33.98 4.27 -7.73
N PRO A 268 -33.59 5.23 -8.59
CA PRO A 268 -33.01 6.49 -8.15
C PRO A 268 -34.01 7.37 -7.37
N LYS A 269 -35.32 7.10 -7.48
CA LYS A 269 -36.36 7.80 -6.71
C LYS A 269 -36.55 7.20 -5.32
N HIS A 270 -36.06 5.98 -5.06
CA HIS A 270 -36.23 5.32 -3.76
C HIS A 270 -35.44 6.07 -2.67
N PRO A 271 -36.05 6.44 -1.53
CA PRO A 271 -35.41 7.26 -0.50
C PRO A 271 -34.15 6.60 0.08
N LEU A 272 -34.18 5.29 0.38
CA LEU A 272 -33.00 4.57 0.85
C LEU A 272 -31.84 4.54 -0.17
N TYR A 273 -32.15 4.42 -1.45
CA TYR A 273 -31.12 4.44 -2.50
C TYR A 273 -30.47 5.81 -2.59
N ARG A 274 -31.25 6.90 -2.56
CA ARG A 274 -30.74 8.27 -2.54
C ARG A 274 -29.85 8.53 -1.32
N LEU A 275 -30.29 8.12 -0.13
CA LEU A 275 -29.52 8.29 1.10
C LEU A 275 -28.19 7.52 1.06
N ALA A 276 -28.22 6.24 0.65
CA ALA A 276 -27.02 5.44 0.54
C ALA A 276 -26.04 6.02 -0.50
N ARG A 277 -26.55 6.41 -1.67
CA ARG A 277 -25.77 7.03 -2.74
C ARG A 277 -25.16 8.37 -2.32
N ASN A 278 -25.95 9.24 -1.69
CA ASN A 278 -25.46 10.54 -1.24
C ASN A 278 -24.41 10.39 -0.13
N ASN A 279 -24.62 9.48 0.82
CA ASN A 279 -23.64 9.15 1.85
C ASN A 279 -22.32 8.65 1.24
N ALA A 280 -22.42 7.82 0.20
CA ALA A 280 -21.26 7.35 -0.55
C ALA A 280 -20.47 8.51 -1.18
N TRP A 281 -21.16 9.39 -1.93
CA TRP A 281 -20.51 10.54 -2.57
C TRP A 281 -19.91 11.50 -1.54
N TRP A 282 -20.63 11.81 -0.47
CA TRP A 282 -20.11 12.64 0.61
C TRP A 282 -18.85 12.05 1.24
N SER A 283 -18.86 10.74 1.52
CA SER A 283 -17.67 10.07 2.06
C SER A 283 -16.47 10.16 1.11
N LEU A 284 -16.70 10.05 -0.20
CA LEU A 284 -15.65 10.15 -1.21
C LEU A 284 -15.12 11.58 -1.34
N VAL A 285 -15.99 12.59 -1.36
CA VAL A 285 -15.60 14.01 -1.39
C VAL A 285 -14.79 14.38 -0.15
N ILE A 286 -15.21 13.94 1.04
CA ILE A 286 -14.46 14.15 2.28
C ILE A 286 -13.09 13.48 2.17
N THR A 287 -13.02 12.21 1.77
CA THR A 287 -11.74 11.51 1.61
C THR A 287 -10.81 12.20 0.61
N VAL A 288 -11.32 12.63 -0.53
CA VAL A 288 -10.54 13.37 -1.54
C VAL A 288 -10.07 14.71 -0.99
N ALA A 289 -10.91 15.44 -0.25
CA ALA A 289 -10.52 16.71 0.37
C ALA A 289 -9.44 16.49 1.45
N LEU A 290 -9.55 15.44 2.26
CA LEU A 290 -8.53 15.12 3.27
C LEU A 290 -7.21 14.72 2.61
N LEU A 291 -7.25 13.92 1.54
CA LEU A 291 -6.06 13.58 0.75
C LEU A 291 -5.44 14.81 0.08
N GLY A 292 -6.26 15.70 -0.48
CA GLY A 292 -5.80 16.88 -1.22
C GLY A 292 -5.32 18.03 -0.34
N PHE A 293 -5.91 18.22 0.85
CA PHE A 293 -5.60 19.35 1.74
C PHE A 293 -4.90 18.93 3.02
N ILE A 294 -5.42 17.91 3.72
CA ILE A 294 -4.87 17.52 5.03
C ILE A 294 -3.54 16.80 4.88
N THR A 295 -3.37 15.90 3.91
CA THR A 295 -2.09 15.20 3.73
C THR A 295 -0.95 16.17 3.44
N PRO A 296 -1.06 17.17 2.54
CA PRO A 296 -0.03 18.20 2.37
C PRO A 296 0.19 19.08 3.60
N LEU A 297 -0.88 19.48 4.31
CA LEU A 297 -0.76 20.30 5.52
C LEU A 297 -0.04 19.57 6.65
N LEU A 298 -0.39 18.31 6.91
CA LEU A 298 0.27 17.46 7.91
C LEU A 298 1.71 17.19 7.53
N ASN A 299 1.98 16.97 6.23
CA ASN A 299 3.34 16.84 5.72
C ASN A 299 4.15 18.12 6.01
N ASN A 300 3.65 19.29 5.59
CA ASN A 300 4.32 20.56 5.82
C ASN A 300 4.54 20.85 7.31
N TRP A 301 3.55 20.54 8.16
CA TRP A 301 3.67 20.67 9.60
C TRP A 301 4.76 19.76 10.17
N TYR A 302 4.79 18.48 9.77
CA TYR A 302 5.81 17.53 10.19
C TYR A 302 7.21 17.96 9.77
N THR A 303 7.38 18.36 8.50
CA THR A 303 8.65 18.90 7.98
C THR A 303 9.07 20.15 8.75
N LYS A 304 8.14 21.07 9.07
CA LYS A 304 8.44 22.29 9.84
C LYS A 304 8.88 21.96 11.27
N GLN A 305 8.19 21.06 11.97
CA GLN A 305 8.56 20.63 13.33
C GLN A 305 9.96 20.02 13.35
N LYS A 306 10.28 19.19 12.35
CA LYS A 306 11.61 18.61 12.18
C LYS A 306 12.68 19.68 11.98
N ILE A 307 12.47 20.61 11.06
CA ILE A 307 13.40 21.74 10.82
C ILE A 307 13.66 22.51 12.12
N MET A 308 12.62 22.83 12.89
CA MET A 308 12.78 23.54 14.16
C MET A 308 13.58 22.73 15.18
N SER A 309 13.39 21.41 15.24
CA SER A 309 14.14 20.53 16.15
C SER A 309 15.63 20.38 15.78
N GLU A 310 15.97 20.51 14.50
CA GLU A 310 17.36 20.40 14.01
C GLU A 310 18.10 21.76 14.06
N ILE A 311 17.39 22.89 13.90
CA ILE A 311 17.97 24.24 13.99
C ILE A 311 18.14 24.70 15.45
N THR A 312 17.35 24.15 16.38
CA THR A 312 17.55 24.45 17.80
C THR A 312 18.95 23.96 18.18
N PRO A 313 19.88 24.85 18.58
CA PRO A 313 21.23 24.45 18.92
C PRO A 313 21.13 23.32 19.93
N GLN A 314 21.79 22.19 19.67
CA GLN A 314 22.01 21.20 20.71
C GLN A 314 22.59 21.98 21.89
N LYS A 315 21.79 22.08 22.97
CA LYS A 315 22.22 22.72 24.20
C LYS A 315 23.58 22.10 24.51
N PRO A 316 24.66 22.89 24.60
CA PRO A 316 26.01 22.34 24.72
C PRO A 316 25.97 21.32 25.85
N THR A 317 26.27 20.07 25.50
CA THR A 317 26.40 18.99 26.46
C THR A 317 27.38 19.52 27.49
N ASP A 318 26.88 19.77 28.70
CA ASP A 318 27.64 20.46 29.74
C ASP A 318 28.99 19.73 29.90
N PRO A 319 30.14 20.38 29.65
CA PRO A 319 31.45 19.73 29.74
C PRO A 319 31.80 19.34 31.19
N ARG A 320 30.87 19.51 32.15
CA ARG A 320 31.08 19.27 33.58
C ARG A 320 30.61 17.92 34.12
N ILE A 321 30.20 16.96 33.29
CA ILE A 321 30.05 15.58 33.76
C ILE A 321 31.22 14.74 33.27
N ASN A 322 32.30 14.84 34.04
CA ASN A 322 33.35 13.83 34.06
C ASN A 322 33.69 13.51 35.53
N PRO A 323 33.02 12.55 36.18
CA PRO A 323 33.58 11.88 37.33
C PRO A 323 34.18 10.54 36.85
N THR A 324 35.50 10.56 36.65
CA THR A 324 36.40 9.45 37.01
C THR A 324 35.87 8.04 36.73
N THR A 325 36.01 7.58 35.49
CA THR A 325 36.32 6.17 35.24
C THR A 325 37.74 6.10 34.69
N ARG A 326 38.65 5.60 35.54
CA ARG A 326 40.06 5.38 35.25
C ARG A 326 40.24 4.63 33.92
N PRO A 327 41.15 5.07 33.03
CA PRO A 327 41.64 4.19 31.98
C PRO A 327 42.57 3.16 32.63
N ARG A 328 42.16 1.89 32.63
CA ARG A 328 43.12 0.79 32.84
C ARG A 328 43.95 0.67 31.57
N HIS A 329 45.24 0.99 31.71
CA HIS A 329 46.27 0.59 30.77
C HIS A 329 46.16 -0.90 30.44
N ALA A 330 46.02 -1.21 29.16
CA ALA A 330 46.50 -2.46 28.59
C ALA A 330 47.27 -2.09 27.30
N THR A 331 48.57 -2.08 27.44
CA THR A 331 49.59 -2.00 26.38
C THR A 331 49.48 -3.21 25.45
N ARG A 332 49.39 -2.99 24.13
CA ARG A 332 50.17 -3.76 23.14
C ARG A 332 50.16 -3.14 21.74
N SER A 333 51.37 -2.78 21.34
CA SER A 333 52.00 -2.74 20.01
C SER A 333 51.18 -2.35 18.76
N GLY A 334 51.55 -1.20 18.21
CA GLY A 334 52.23 -1.14 16.92
C GLY A 334 51.35 -1.06 15.68
N TYR A 335 50.99 0.15 15.25
CA TYR A 335 50.83 0.48 13.83
C TYR A 335 51.35 1.89 13.56
N GLY A 336 52.21 1.96 12.55
CA GLY A 336 53.02 3.12 12.21
C GLY A 336 52.24 4.32 11.68
N HIS A 337 52.96 5.44 11.64
CA HIS A 337 52.55 6.68 11.01
C HIS A 337 52.03 6.44 9.58
N PRO A 338 50.89 7.03 9.18
CA PRO A 338 50.55 7.11 7.77
C PRO A 338 51.55 8.05 7.07
N PRO A 339 52.04 7.71 5.86
CA PRO A 339 52.88 8.60 5.08
C PRO A 339 52.07 9.84 4.62
N PRO A 340 52.74 10.96 4.32
CA PRO A 340 52.07 12.13 3.77
C PRO A 340 51.42 11.79 2.43
N LEU A 341 50.17 12.23 2.24
CA LEU A 341 49.43 12.09 1.00
C LEU A 341 50.21 12.74 -0.16
N PRO A 342 50.27 12.10 -1.35
CA PRO A 342 50.88 12.71 -2.52
C PRO A 342 50.01 13.89 -2.99
N ALA A 343 50.68 14.99 -3.33
CA ALA A 343 50.06 16.11 -4.04
C ALA A 343 49.55 15.60 -5.38
N TRP A 344 48.23 15.64 -5.57
CA TRP A 344 47.62 15.37 -6.87
C TRP A 344 47.76 16.61 -7.77
N PRO A 345 48.15 16.46 -9.04
CA PRO A 345 48.24 17.57 -9.96
C PRO A 345 46.84 18.07 -10.31
N LEU A 346 46.69 19.41 -10.33
CA LEU A 346 45.56 20.10 -10.93
C LEU A 346 45.57 19.84 -12.44
N GLU A 347 44.85 18.83 -12.90
CA GLU A 347 44.48 18.73 -14.31
C GLU A 347 43.36 19.74 -14.61
N THR A 348 43.74 20.83 -15.27
CA THR A 348 42.82 21.73 -15.97
C THR A 348 42.02 20.97 -17.04
N PRO A 349 40.68 21.08 -17.08
CA PRO A 349 39.91 20.50 -18.17
C PRO A 349 40.03 21.42 -19.39
N SER A 350 40.99 21.13 -20.28
CA SER A 350 41.01 21.70 -21.62
C SER A 350 40.98 20.60 -22.69
N ARG A 351 40.07 20.78 -23.65
CA ARG A 351 40.01 20.11 -24.96
C ARG A 351 39.82 18.58 -25.00
N ARG A 352 38.63 18.06 -24.63
CA ARG A 352 38.04 16.85 -25.28
C ARG A 352 36.51 16.86 -25.33
N VAL A 353 35.90 18.00 -25.69
CA VAL A 353 34.46 18.09 -26.03
C VAL A 353 34.24 18.57 -27.48
N GLY A 354 35.31 18.90 -28.20
CA GLY A 354 35.22 19.46 -29.56
C GLY A 354 35.25 18.46 -30.73
N LEU A 355 35.19 17.15 -30.50
CA LEU A 355 35.33 16.15 -31.59
C LEU A 355 34.20 15.11 -31.67
N ALA A 356 33.24 15.12 -30.74
CA ALA A 356 32.07 14.22 -30.79
C ALA A 356 30.80 14.89 -31.37
N LEU A 357 30.84 16.21 -31.64
CA LEU A 357 29.70 16.97 -32.17
C LEU A 357 29.76 17.21 -33.69
N THR A 358 30.81 16.75 -34.37
CA THR A 358 30.98 16.94 -35.82
C THR A 358 30.59 15.71 -36.66
N GLU A 359 30.43 14.52 -36.05
CA GLU A 359 30.01 13.29 -36.76
C GLU A 359 28.50 13.02 -36.69
N ALA A 360 27.80 13.53 -35.68
CA ALA A 360 26.34 13.35 -35.55
C ALA A 360 25.50 14.20 -36.53
N ASN A 361 26.11 15.18 -37.22
CA ASN A 361 25.45 15.99 -38.25
C ASN A 361 25.70 15.49 -39.68
N ARG A 362 26.33 14.32 -39.87
CA ARG A 362 26.61 13.74 -41.21
C ARG A 362 25.78 12.52 -41.58
N THR A 363 25.02 11.94 -40.66
CA THR A 363 24.09 10.85 -40.96
C THR A 363 22.67 11.33 -40.71
N GLY A 364 22.09 11.97 -41.73
CA GLY A 364 20.68 12.35 -41.71
C GLY A 364 19.78 11.13 -41.56
N PHE A 365 19.10 11.06 -40.41
CA PHE A 365 17.89 10.29 -40.15
C PHE A 365 17.03 11.06 -39.14
#